data_AF-A0ABD2A4X7-F1
#
_entry.id   AF-A0ABD2A4X7-F1
#
_cell.length_a   1.000
_cell.length_b   1.000
_cell.length_c   1.000
_cell.angle_alpha   90.00
_cell.angle_beta   90.00
_cell.angle_gamma   90.00
#
_symmetry.space_group_name_H-M   'P 1'
#
loop_
_entity.id
_entity.type
_entity.pdbx_description
1 polymer ?
#
loop_
_entity_poly.entity_id
_entity_poly.type
_entity_poly.pdbx_seq_one_letter_code
_entity_poly.pdbx_strand_id
1 'polypeptide(L)'
;MYTSLKWKKNLYECTNLPDNYTDSTFLTELRKNVKSNYVSRLEAINLAASISIRLSIPVLFVIIFIWLYNEWTTPNRLSEDLRTTLIFLIFGYILSPVLRTLTETISTDTIYAMTILMFLTHLIFNKYGSTEIFFSDSLSITSSIFGSLMLASRLASPLHAFSLLTVSIEYFYTLNERYLCRCITEFRWIQQVTLQQYNR
;
A
#
# COMPACT_ATOMS: atom_id res chain seq x y z
N MET A 1 62.66 15.35 -34.72
CA MET A 1 63.38 15.31 -33.43
C MET A 1 62.32 15.32 -32.33
N TYR A 2 61.94 14.15 -31.79
CA TYR A 2 60.89 14.04 -30.78
C TYR A 2 61.50 14.30 -29.40
N THR A 3 61.12 15.40 -28.74
CA THR A 3 61.49 15.65 -27.34
C THR A 3 60.70 14.70 -26.46
N SER A 4 61.38 13.74 -25.82
CA SER A 4 60.75 12.85 -24.84
C SER A 4 60.19 13.69 -23.69
N LEU A 5 58.87 13.65 -23.48
CA LEU A 5 58.21 14.28 -22.33
C LEU A 5 58.72 13.60 -21.05
N LYS A 6 59.62 14.27 -20.35
CA LYS A 6 60.16 13.81 -19.06
C LYS A 6 59.12 14.10 -17.99
N TRP A 7 58.61 13.05 -17.35
CA TRP A 7 57.68 13.19 -16.22
C TRP A 7 58.28 14.14 -15.17
N LYS A 8 57.51 15.18 -14.84
CA LYS A 8 57.85 16.17 -13.84
C LYS A 8 56.87 16.05 -12.68
N LYS A 9 57.39 15.93 -11.47
CA LYS A 9 56.57 15.83 -10.25
C LYS A 9 56.10 17.24 -9.87
N ASN A 10 54.89 17.63 -10.28
CA ASN A 10 54.35 18.99 -10.14
C ASN A 10 53.67 19.28 -8.78
N LEU A 11 53.51 18.28 -7.90
CA LEU A 11 52.66 18.39 -6.70
C LEU A 11 53.20 19.34 -5.61
N TYR A 12 54.50 19.67 -5.64
CA TYR A 12 55.13 20.61 -4.70
C TYR A 12 55.87 21.74 -5.41
N GLU A 13 55.56 21.98 -6.69
CA GLU A 13 56.11 23.13 -7.38
C GLU A 13 55.47 24.39 -6.79
N CYS A 14 56.28 25.31 -6.27
CA CYS A 14 55.79 26.56 -5.69
C CYS A 14 55.17 27.42 -6.79
N THR A 15 53.89 27.20 -7.06
CA THR A 15 53.05 28.18 -7.75
C THR A 15 52.89 29.40 -6.83
N ASN A 16 52.98 30.61 -7.37
CA ASN A 16 52.77 31.88 -6.63
C ASN A 16 51.31 32.07 -6.16
N LEU A 17 50.54 30.98 -6.05
CA LEU A 17 49.15 30.93 -5.66
C LEU A 17 49.08 30.07 -4.40
N PRO A 18 48.31 30.49 -3.38
CA PRO A 18 48.16 29.73 -2.16
C PRO A 18 47.57 28.34 -2.44
N ASP A 19 47.90 27.33 -1.63
CA ASP A 19 47.45 25.94 -1.82
C ASP A 19 45.93 25.77 -1.91
N ASN A 20 45.17 26.74 -1.37
CA ASN A 20 43.71 26.77 -1.40
C ASN A 20 43.13 27.67 -2.51
N TYR A 21 43.94 28.02 -3.51
CA TYR A 21 43.50 28.82 -4.65
C TYR A 21 42.66 27.95 -5.59
N THR A 22 41.38 28.27 -5.69
CA THR A 22 40.50 27.76 -6.74
C THR A 22 40.21 28.90 -7.71
N ASP A 23 40.44 28.70 -9.00
CA ASP A 23 40.10 29.71 -10.00
C ASP A 23 38.58 29.93 -9.99
N SER A 24 38.17 31.19 -10.04
CA SER A 24 36.78 31.60 -10.25
C SER A 24 36.12 30.93 -11.47
N THR A 25 36.90 30.56 -12.48
CA THR A 25 36.44 29.87 -13.70
C THR A 25 36.07 28.40 -13.47
N PHE A 26 36.59 27.77 -12.42
CA PHE A 26 36.40 26.35 -12.11
C PHE A 26 34.92 25.96 -11.99
N LEU A 27 34.13 26.78 -11.31
CA LEU A 27 32.71 26.50 -11.11
C LEU A 27 31.87 26.78 -12.36
N THR A 28 32.33 27.65 -13.26
CA THR A 28 31.70 27.88 -14.56
C THR A 28 31.92 26.74 -15.54
N GLU A 29 33.00 25.98 -15.39
CA GLU A 29 33.29 24.79 -16.21
C GLU A 29 32.62 23.51 -15.67
N LEU A 30 32.03 23.55 -14.46
CA LEU A 30 31.29 22.42 -13.90
C LEU A 30 30.01 22.13 -14.71
N ARG A 31 30.14 21.22 -15.66
CA ARG A 31 29.05 20.73 -16.52
C ARG A 31 28.12 19.79 -15.74
N LYS A 32 27.08 20.32 -15.10
CA LYS A 32 26.06 19.48 -14.43
C LYS A 32 25.02 18.96 -15.44
N ASN A 33 24.77 17.65 -15.44
CA ASN A 33 23.66 16.95 -16.11
C ASN A 33 23.25 17.50 -17.50
N VAL A 34 24.13 17.34 -18.49
CA VAL A 34 23.89 17.70 -19.90
C VAL A 34 22.76 16.92 -20.58
N LYS A 35 22.18 15.93 -19.90
CA LYS A 35 20.97 15.21 -20.31
C LYS A 35 20.00 15.15 -19.12
N SER A 36 19.47 16.29 -18.69
CA SER A 36 18.32 16.27 -17.78
C SER A 36 17.07 15.90 -18.59
N ASN A 37 16.66 14.63 -18.54
CA ASN A 37 15.36 14.22 -19.05
C ASN A 37 14.30 14.73 -18.07
N TYR A 38 13.47 15.67 -18.50
CA TYR A 38 12.34 16.14 -17.72
C TYR A 38 11.25 15.06 -17.77
N VAL A 39 11.28 14.14 -16.80
CA VAL A 39 10.27 13.10 -16.69
C VAL A 39 8.97 13.75 -16.23
N SER A 40 7.91 13.60 -17.01
CA SER A 40 6.58 14.10 -16.62
C SER A 40 6.00 13.26 -15.47
N ARG A 41 5.11 13.84 -14.64
CA ARG A 41 4.47 13.12 -13.51
C ARG A 41 3.81 11.81 -13.92
N LEU A 42 3.14 11.81 -15.08
CA LEU A 42 2.47 10.62 -15.64
C LEU A 42 3.49 9.56 -16.08
N GLU A 43 4.57 9.98 -16.72
CA GLU A 43 5.64 9.09 -17.16
C GLU A 43 6.40 8.49 -15.96
N ALA A 44 6.60 9.27 -14.90
CA ALA A 44 7.16 8.80 -13.64
C ALA A 44 6.24 7.76 -12.97
N ILE A 45 4.93 7.99 -12.93
CA ILE A 45 3.95 7.03 -12.39
C ILE A 45 3.93 5.76 -13.23
N ASN A 46 3.93 5.87 -14.56
CA ASN A 46 3.92 4.71 -15.45
C ASN A 46 5.21 3.89 -15.33
N LEU A 47 6.36 4.55 -15.20
CA LEU A 47 7.64 3.89 -14.97
C LEU A 47 7.66 3.18 -13.61
N ALA A 48 7.22 3.86 -12.56
CA ALA A 48 7.12 3.29 -11.22
C ALA A 48 6.16 2.10 -11.20
N ALA A 49 4.99 2.20 -11.83
CA ALA A 49 4.02 1.11 -11.95
C ALA A 49 4.62 -0.09 -12.69
N SER A 50 5.33 0.12 -13.80
CA SER A 50 5.97 -0.98 -14.54
C SER A 50 7.00 -1.73 -13.71
N ILE A 51 7.80 -1.00 -12.91
CA ILE A 51 8.79 -1.58 -12.01
C ILE A 51 8.11 -2.36 -10.89
N SER A 52 7.09 -1.77 -10.26
CA SER A 52 6.31 -2.41 -9.20
C SER A 52 5.64 -3.71 -9.64
N ILE A 53 5.10 -3.75 -10.87
CA ILE A 53 4.50 -4.97 -11.43
C ILE A 53 5.56 -6.07 -11.62
N ARG A 54 6.76 -5.73 -12.12
CA ARG A 54 7.83 -6.73 -12.31
C ARG A 54 8.32 -7.31 -10.99
N LEU A 55 8.31 -6.50 -9.92
CA LEU A 55 8.69 -6.94 -8.57
C LEU A 55 7.58 -7.74 -7.88
N SER A 56 6.30 -7.49 -8.20
CA SER A 56 5.19 -8.21 -7.58
C SER A 56 5.03 -9.64 -8.09
N ILE A 57 5.37 -9.92 -9.36
CA ILE A 57 5.29 -11.25 -9.97
C ILE A 57 6.03 -12.33 -9.14
N PRO A 58 7.33 -12.18 -8.80
CA PRO A 58 8.04 -13.20 -8.02
C PRO A 58 7.47 -13.35 -6.60
N VAL A 59 7.00 -12.26 -5.99
CA VAL A 59 6.38 -12.31 -4.65
C VAL A 59 5.08 -13.11 -4.69
N LEU A 60 4.21 -12.85 -5.68
CA LEU A 60 2.97 -13.59 -5.87
C LEU A 60 3.23 -15.06 -6.16
N PHE A 61 4.25 -15.38 -6.98
CA PHE A 61 4.64 -16.75 -7.25
C PHE A 61 5.03 -17.51 -5.97
N VAL A 62 5.84 -16.90 -5.10
CA VAL A 62 6.24 -17.49 -3.82
C VAL A 62 5.03 -17.69 -2.91
N ILE A 63 4.10 -16.73 -2.83
CA ILE A 63 2.87 -16.84 -2.04
C ILE A 63 2.02 -18.02 -2.54
N ILE A 64 1.78 -18.10 -3.85
CA ILE A 64 1.00 -19.20 -4.47
C ILE A 64 1.69 -20.55 -4.22
N PHE A 65 3.02 -20.60 -4.35
CA PHE A 65 3.79 -21.81 -4.08
C PHE A 65 3.62 -22.27 -2.62
N ILE A 66 3.72 -21.36 -1.65
CA ILE A 66 3.51 -21.68 -0.22
C ILE A 66 2.08 -22.17 0.01
N TRP A 67 1.08 -21.52 -0.58
CA TRP A 67 -0.33 -21.92 -0.45
C TRP A 67 -0.60 -23.31 -1.03
N LEU A 68 0.02 -23.63 -2.16
CA LEU A 68 -0.12 -24.94 -2.80
C LEU A 68 0.66 -26.03 -2.04
N TYR A 69 1.87 -25.71 -1.57
CA TYR A 69 2.71 -26.63 -0.79
C TYR A 69 2.05 -27.02 0.54
N ASN A 70 1.37 -26.08 1.20
CA ASN A 70 0.64 -26.34 2.44
C ASN A 70 -0.78 -26.92 2.22
N GLU A 71 -1.17 -27.22 0.98
CA GLU A 71 -2.52 -27.66 0.59
C GLU A 71 -3.66 -26.75 1.10
N TRP A 72 -3.38 -25.47 1.35
CA TRP A 72 -4.38 -24.51 1.85
C TRP A 72 -5.44 -24.17 0.81
N THR A 73 -5.12 -24.34 -0.47
CA THR A 73 -6.00 -24.03 -1.60
C THR A 73 -5.94 -25.12 -2.66
N THR A 74 -7.10 -25.66 -3.03
CA THR A 74 -7.23 -26.50 -4.23
C THR A 74 -7.47 -25.62 -5.46
N PRO A 75 -7.03 -26.03 -6.66
CA PRO A 75 -7.23 -25.24 -7.89
C PRO A 75 -8.69 -24.87 -8.14
N ASN A 76 -9.60 -25.77 -7.79
CA ASN A 76 -11.05 -25.58 -7.96
C ASN A 76 -11.61 -24.50 -7.01
N ARG A 77 -11.05 -24.38 -5.79
CA ARG A 77 -11.46 -23.32 -4.84
C ARG A 77 -11.05 -21.95 -5.36
N LEU A 78 -9.83 -21.84 -5.90
CA LEU A 78 -9.33 -20.60 -6.49
C LEU A 78 -10.24 -20.10 -7.63
N SER A 79 -10.69 -20.99 -8.52
CA SER A 79 -11.57 -20.59 -9.62
C SER A 79 -12.95 -20.12 -9.14
N GLU A 80 -13.50 -20.75 -8.10
CA GLU A 80 -14.79 -20.35 -7.51
C GLU A 80 -14.69 -19.03 -6.75
N ASP A 81 -13.60 -18.83 -6.00
CA ASP A 81 -13.33 -17.57 -5.30
C ASP A 81 -13.16 -16.42 -6.30
N LEU A 82 -12.35 -16.61 -7.35
CA LEU A 82 -12.17 -15.63 -8.42
C LEU A 82 -13.49 -15.29 -9.12
N ARG A 83 -14.31 -16.30 -9.41
CA ARG A 83 -15.64 -16.10 -10.01
C ARG A 83 -16.55 -15.27 -9.10
N THR A 84 -16.55 -15.57 -7.80
CA THR A 84 -17.35 -14.85 -6.80
C THR A 84 -16.89 -13.40 -6.67
N THR A 85 -15.58 -13.15 -6.59
CA THR A 85 -15.00 -11.80 -6.54
C THR A 85 -15.33 -11.00 -7.80
N LEU A 86 -15.24 -11.61 -8.99
CA LEU A 86 -15.58 -10.93 -10.25
C LEU A 86 -17.06 -10.55 -10.32
N ILE A 87 -17.96 -11.44 -9.90
CA ILE A 87 -19.40 -11.15 -9.85
C ILE A 87 -19.67 -9.97 -8.90
N PHE A 88 -19.07 -9.99 -7.70
CA PHE A 88 -19.19 -8.90 -6.73
C PHE A 88 -18.67 -7.57 -7.29
N LEU A 89 -17.53 -7.59 -7.99
CA LEU A 89 -16.93 -6.39 -8.58
C LEU A 89 -17.83 -5.77 -9.67
N ILE A 90 -18.35 -6.61 -10.58
CA ILE A 90 -19.23 -6.16 -11.68
C ILE A 90 -20.54 -5.61 -11.10
N PHE A 91 -21.15 -6.32 -10.16
CA PHE A 91 -22.38 -5.90 -9.53
C PHE A 91 -22.20 -4.59 -8.76
N GLY A 92 -21.15 -4.48 -7.94
CA GLY A 92 -20.83 -3.28 -7.19
C GLY A 92 -20.50 -2.08 -8.08
N TYR A 93 -19.87 -2.30 -9.23
CA TYR A 93 -19.61 -1.24 -10.21
C TYR A 93 -20.91 -0.68 -10.81
N ILE A 94 -21.85 -1.55 -11.18
CA ILE A 94 -23.17 -1.16 -11.70
C ILE A 94 -24.00 -0.43 -10.62
N LEU A 95 -23.88 -0.87 -9.36
CA LEU A 95 -24.62 -0.30 -8.23
C LEU A 95 -24.04 1.04 -7.73
N SER A 96 -22.75 1.30 -7.93
CA SER A 96 -22.06 2.53 -7.51
C SER A 96 -22.79 3.84 -7.90
N PRO A 97 -23.20 4.07 -9.16
CA PRO A 97 -23.95 5.29 -9.52
C PRO A 97 -25.29 5.40 -8.80
N VAL A 98 -25.97 4.28 -8.52
CA VAL A 98 -27.26 4.26 -7.79
C VAL A 98 -27.06 4.64 -6.32
N LEU A 99 -25.99 4.14 -5.69
CA LEU A 99 -25.63 4.54 -4.32
C LEU A 99 -25.30 6.03 -4.24
N ARG A 100 -24.59 6.55 -5.25
CA ARG A 100 -24.24 7.97 -5.34
C ARG A 100 -25.48 8.84 -5.48
N THR A 101 -26.40 8.51 -6.37
CA THR A 101 -27.63 9.31 -6.57
C THR A 101 -28.54 9.27 -5.35
N LEU A 102 -28.65 8.13 -4.67
CA LEU A 102 -29.46 8.01 -3.45
C LEU A 102 -28.91 8.84 -2.29
N THR A 103 -27.59 8.98 -2.20
CA THR A 103 -26.91 9.73 -1.13
C THR A 103 -26.61 11.19 -1.50
N GLU A 104 -26.91 11.60 -2.74
CA GLU A 104 -26.70 12.97 -3.21
C GLU A 104 -27.67 13.98 -2.60
N THR A 105 -28.87 13.54 -2.26
CA THR A 105 -29.92 14.37 -1.64
C THR A 105 -29.67 14.68 -0.17
N ILE A 106 -28.68 14.03 0.45
CA ILE A 106 -28.29 14.22 1.85
C ILE A 106 -27.28 15.37 1.93
N SER A 107 -27.43 16.25 2.93
CA SER A 107 -26.52 17.37 3.13
C SER A 107 -25.11 16.90 3.54
N THR A 108 -24.09 17.65 3.14
CA THR A 108 -22.68 17.34 3.46
C THR A 108 -22.42 17.33 4.95
N ASP A 109 -23.05 18.24 5.70
CA ASP A 109 -22.83 18.39 7.14
C ASP A 109 -23.37 17.18 7.92
N THR A 110 -24.53 16.67 7.50
CA THR A 110 -25.11 15.47 8.11
C THR A 110 -24.31 14.23 7.72
N ILE A 111 -23.78 14.14 6.49
CA ILE A 111 -22.88 13.06 6.07
C ILE A 111 -21.65 12.99 6.98
N TYR A 112 -20.97 14.12 7.24
CA TYR A 112 -19.80 14.12 8.11
C TYR A 112 -20.16 13.77 9.56
N ALA A 113 -21.26 14.32 10.10
CA ALA A 113 -21.72 13.99 11.44
C ALA A 113 -22.04 12.50 11.59
N MET A 114 -22.78 11.91 10.65
CA MET A 114 -23.13 10.49 10.66
C MET A 114 -21.91 9.60 10.44
N THR A 115 -20.96 10.00 9.60
CA THR A 115 -19.71 9.27 9.38
C THR A 115 -18.91 9.17 10.69
N ILE A 116 -18.75 10.29 11.41
CA ILE A 116 -18.05 10.32 12.70
C ILE A 116 -18.78 9.44 13.72
N LEU A 117 -20.11 9.56 13.82
CA LEU A 117 -20.91 8.75 14.74
C LEU A 117 -20.79 7.25 14.46
N MET A 118 -20.78 6.86 13.19
CA MET A 118 -20.66 5.46 12.77
C MET A 118 -19.25 4.91 13.01
N PHE A 119 -18.20 5.69 12.78
CA PHE A 119 -16.87 5.26 13.18
C PHE A 119 -16.71 5.18 14.70
N LEU A 120 -17.31 6.10 15.47
CA LEU A 120 -17.35 6.00 16.92
C LEU A 120 -18.09 4.74 17.38
N THR A 121 -19.21 4.39 16.73
CA THR A 121 -19.94 3.15 16.98
C THR A 121 -19.05 1.95 16.65
N HIS A 122 -18.38 1.91 15.50
CA HIS A 122 -17.43 0.86 15.18
C HIS A 122 -16.36 0.71 16.27
N LEU A 123 -15.72 1.81 16.71
CA LEU A 123 -14.70 1.82 17.76
C LEU A 123 -15.24 1.39 19.12
N ILE A 124 -16.42 1.84 19.52
CA ILE A 124 -17.04 1.39 20.76
C ILE A 124 -17.25 -0.11 20.66
N PHE A 125 -17.82 -0.60 19.55
CA PHE A 125 -18.26 -1.98 19.41
C PHE A 125 -17.16 -3.01 19.03
N ASN A 126 -15.93 -2.56 18.77
CA ASN A 126 -14.85 -3.45 18.31
C ASN A 126 -14.13 -4.11 19.50
N LYS A 127 -13.83 -5.41 19.37
CA LYS A 127 -13.20 -6.20 20.44
C LYS A 127 -11.71 -5.89 20.55
N TYR A 128 -11.34 -4.87 21.32
CA TYR A 128 -9.94 -4.47 21.54
C TYR A 128 -9.16 -5.36 22.53
N GLY A 129 -9.56 -6.62 22.72
CA GLY A 129 -8.83 -7.58 23.56
C GLY A 129 -9.23 -7.62 25.05
N SER A 130 -10.35 -7.02 25.44
CA SER A 130 -10.86 -6.99 26.82
C SER A 130 -12.20 -7.72 26.99
N THR A 131 -12.36 -8.41 28.13
CA THR A 131 -13.50 -9.25 28.48
C THR A 131 -14.77 -8.43 28.71
N GLU A 132 -15.78 -8.75 27.91
CA GLU A 132 -17.21 -8.62 28.16
C GLU A 132 -17.69 -7.33 28.82
N ILE A 133 -18.16 -6.36 28.02
CA ILE A 133 -19.31 -5.49 28.34
C ILE A 133 -19.81 -4.94 26.96
N PHE A 134 -20.76 -5.68 26.34
CA PHE A 134 -21.62 -5.31 25.18
C PHE A 134 -21.04 -5.18 23.76
N PHE A 135 -20.80 -6.29 23.03
CA PHE A 135 -20.44 -6.21 21.59
C PHE A 135 -21.25 -7.11 20.64
N SER A 136 -21.95 -6.48 19.68
CA SER A 136 -22.45 -7.11 18.47
C SER A 136 -21.44 -6.88 17.35
N ASP A 137 -20.71 -7.93 16.96
CA ASP A 137 -19.71 -7.87 15.88
C ASP A 137 -20.36 -7.38 14.58
N SER A 138 -21.60 -7.81 14.31
CA SER A 138 -22.38 -7.37 13.16
C SER A 138 -22.66 -5.87 13.17
N LEU A 139 -22.95 -5.29 14.35
CA LEU A 139 -23.19 -3.85 14.48
C LEU A 139 -21.91 -3.06 14.19
N SER A 140 -20.77 -3.52 14.73
CA SER A 140 -19.48 -2.87 14.50
C SER A 140 -19.10 -2.86 13.01
N ILE A 141 -19.23 -3.99 12.31
CA ILE A 141 -18.91 -4.10 10.87
C ILE A 141 -19.90 -3.30 10.02
N THR A 142 -21.19 -3.40 10.30
CA THR A 142 -22.21 -2.67 9.53
C THR A 142 -22.01 -1.16 9.69
N SER A 143 -21.63 -0.71 10.88
CA SER A 143 -21.37 0.69 11.16
C SER A 143 -20.14 1.23 10.42
N SER A 144 -19.01 0.49 10.39
CA SER A 144 -17.82 0.93 9.64
C SER A 144 -18.02 0.94 8.13
N ILE A 145 -18.74 -0.04 7.58
CA ILE A 145 -19.10 -0.07 6.16
C ILE A 145 -20.01 1.13 5.83
N PHE A 146 -21.00 1.43 6.68
CA PHE A 146 -21.91 2.55 6.46
C PHE A 146 -21.21 3.92 6.59
N GLY A 147 -20.29 4.09 7.55
CA GLY A 147 -19.44 5.29 7.65
C GLY A 147 -18.58 5.48 6.40
N SER A 148 -18.02 4.40 5.86
CA SER A 148 -17.22 4.44 4.63
C SER A 148 -18.08 4.73 3.39
N LEU A 149 -19.31 4.22 3.34
CA LEU A 149 -20.30 4.55 2.30
C LEU A 149 -20.66 6.04 2.32
N MET A 150 -20.89 6.60 3.50
CA MET A 150 -21.19 8.03 3.67
C MET A 150 -20.06 8.90 3.14
N LEU A 151 -18.80 8.56 3.43
CA LEU A 151 -17.65 9.29 2.90
C LEU A 151 -17.48 9.10 1.38
N ALA A 152 -17.64 7.87 0.89
CA ALA A 152 -17.55 7.54 -0.53
C ALA A 152 -18.57 8.31 -1.39
N SER A 153 -19.75 8.62 -0.84
CA SER A 153 -20.80 9.36 -1.54
C SER A 153 -20.41 10.77 -2.00
N ARG A 154 -19.41 11.40 -1.36
CA ARG A 154 -18.94 12.75 -1.68
C ARG A 154 -17.81 12.77 -2.70
N LEU A 155 -17.35 11.60 -3.13
CA LEU A 155 -16.29 11.49 -4.12
C LEU A 155 -16.84 11.82 -5.51
N ALA A 156 -16.10 12.63 -6.27
CA ALA A 156 -16.57 13.19 -7.53
C ALA A 156 -16.82 12.11 -8.61
N SER A 157 -16.09 10.99 -8.54
CA SER A 157 -16.20 9.89 -9.50
C SER A 157 -16.80 8.64 -8.84
N PRO A 158 -17.80 7.99 -9.48
CA PRO A 158 -18.37 6.73 -9.00
C PRO A 158 -17.34 5.59 -8.99
N LEU A 159 -16.28 5.69 -9.80
CA LEU A 159 -15.16 4.73 -9.77
C LEU A 159 -14.34 4.85 -8.50
N HIS A 160 -14.08 6.07 -8.05
CA HIS A 160 -13.36 6.30 -6.80
C HIS A 160 -14.20 5.87 -5.60
N ALA A 161 -15.51 6.15 -5.62
CA ALA A 161 -16.44 5.72 -4.57
C ALA A 161 -16.51 4.19 -4.48
N PHE A 162 -16.63 3.51 -5.63
CA PHE A 162 -16.58 2.05 -5.72
C PHE A 162 -15.28 1.48 -5.14
N SER A 163 -14.13 1.99 -5.59
CA SER A 163 -12.82 1.55 -5.10
C SER A 163 -12.67 1.73 -3.58
N LEU A 164 -13.11 2.87 -3.04
CA LEU A 164 -13.06 3.12 -1.60
C LEU A 164 -13.95 2.15 -0.82
N LEU A 165 -15.14 1.85 -1.34
CA LEU A 165 -16.07 0.89 -0.72
C LEU A 165 -15.53 -0.55 -0.76
N THR A 166 -14.96 -0.99 -1.87
CA THR A 166 -14.34 -2.32 -1.99
C THR A 166 -13.18 -2.47 -1.02
N VAL A 167 -12.26 -1.50 -0.98
CA VAL A 167 -11.13 -1.48 -0.04
C VAL A 167 -11.61 -1.42 1.42
N SER A 168 -12.65 -0.65 1.70
CA SER A 168 -13.25 -0.57 3.04
C SER A 168 -13.81 -1.92 3.49
N ILE A 169 -14.56 -2.61 2.63
CA ILE A 169 -15.12 -3.93 2.95
C ILE A 169 -14.00 -4.93 3.24
N GLU A 170 -12.99 -4.98 2.37
CA GLU A 170 -11.81 -5.81 2.58
C GLU A 170 -11.14 -5.46 3.92
N TYR A 171 -10.86 -4.18 4.18
CA TYR A 171 -10.16 -3.75 5.39
C TYR A 171 -10.93 -4.07 6.68
N PHE A 172 -12.20 -3.64 6.81
CA PHE A 172 -12.96 -3.82 8.05
C PHE A 172 -13.38 -5.27 8.30
N TYR A 173 -13.66 -6.03 7.25
CA TYR A 173 -13.96 -7.47 7.37
C TYR A 173 -12.69 -8.23 7.80
N THR A 174 -11.57 -7.98 7.13
CA THR A 174 -10.26 -8.62 7.37
C THR A 174 -9.66 -8.26 8.73
N LEU A 175 -9.89 -7.02 9.19
CA LEU A 175 -9.41 -6.56 10.49
C LEU A 175 -10.21 -7.20 11.65
N ASN A 176 -11.53 -7.37 11.48
CA ASN A 176 -12.39 -7.93 12.52
C ASN A 176 -12.32 -9.47 12.52
N GLU A 177 -12.34 -10.10 11.35
CA GLU A 177 -12.03 -11.52 11.22
C GLU A 177 -10.51 -11.73 11.09
N ARG A 178 -9.90 -12.08 12.22
CA ARG A 178 -8.80 -13.04 12.28
C ARG A 178 -7.39 -12.59 11.89
N TYR A 179 -7.07 -11.39 11.40
CA TYR A 179 -5.65 -11.09 11.11
C TYR A 179 -4.77 -10.95 12.36
N LEU A 180 -5.27 -10.33 13.43
CA LEU A 180 -4.56 -10.32 14.71
C LEU A 180 -4.58 -11.72 15.35
N CYS A 181 -5.73 -12.40 15.36
CA CYS A 181 -5.87 -13.69 16.03
C CYS A 181 -5.10 -14.82 15.33
N ARG A 182 -5.08 -14.88 13.98
CA ARG A 182 -4.23 -15.80 13.21
C ARG A 182 -2.76 -15.48 13.37
N CYS A 183 -2.33 -14.22 13.29
CA CYS A 183 -0.92 -13.87 13.53
C CYS A 183 -0.47 -14.27 14.94
N ILE A 184 -1.33 -14.06 15.96
CA ILE A 184 -1.05 -14.44 17.35
C ILE A 184 -1.03 -15.96 17.53
N THR A 185 -1.97 -16.71 16.93
CA THR A 185 -1.97 -18.18 17.01
C THR A 185 -0.81 -18.81 16.25
N GLU A 186 -0.45 -18.30 15.07
CA GLU A 186 0.70 -18.77 14.29
C GLU A 186 2.01 -18.51 15.02
N PHE A 187 2.20 -17.32 15.63
CA PHE A 187 3.38 -17.05 16.46
C PHE A 187 3.50 -17.99 17.66
N ARG A 188 2.37 -18.33 18.28
CA ARG A 188 2.31 -19.23 19.44
C ARG A 188 2.60 -20.68 19.03
N TRP A 189 2.11 -21.12 17.88
CA TRP A 189 2.36 -22.45 17.32
C TRP A 189 3.83 -22.61 16.92
N ILE A 190 4.41 -21.60 16.25
CA ILE A 190 5.83 -21.56 15.91
C ILE A 190 6.68 -21.65 17.18
N GLN A 191 6.41 -20.84 18.21
CA GLN A 191 7.16 -20.93 19.48
C GLN A 191 7.06 -22.30 20.17
N GLN A 192 5.91 -22.96 20.11
CA GLN A 192 5.73 -24.30 20.68
C GLN A 192 6.51 -25.38 19.91
N VAL A 193 6.57 -25.28 18.58
CA VAL A 193 7.36 -26.20 17.74
C VAL A 193 8.87 -25.99 17.93
N THR A 194 9.34 -24.74 18.03
CA THR A 194 10.77 -24.46 18.24
C THR A 194 11.23 -24.91 19.63
N LEU A 195 10.39 -24.78 20.66
CA LEU A 195 10.68 -25.27 22.02
C LEU A 195 10.68 -26.80 22.11
N GLN A 196 9.84 -27.49 21.31
CA GLN A 196 9.84 -28.96 21.22
C GLN A 196 11.08 -29.51 20.51
N GLN A 197 11.67 -28.76 19.56
CA GLN A 197 12.91 -29.15 18.89
C GLN A 197 14.17 -28.85 19.72
N TYR A 198 14.14 -27.85 20.59
CA TYR A 198 15.27 -27.52 21.47
C TYR A 198 15.40 -28.47 22.68
N ASN A 199 14.30 -29.14 23.08
CA ASN A 199 14.27 -30.09 24.21
C ASN A 199 14.46 -31.57 23.81
N ARG A 200 14.91 -31.84 22.57
CA ARG A 200 15.45 -33.16 22.16
C ARG A 200 16.93 -33.02 21.87
#